data_AF-W9T1H4-F1
#
_entry.id   AF-W9T1H4-F1
#
_cell.length_a   1.000
_cell.length_b   1.000
_cell.length_c   1.000
_cell.angle_alpha   90.00
_cell.angle_beta   90.00
_cell.angle_gamma   90.00
#
_symmetry.space_group_name_H-M   'P 1'
#
loop_
_entity.id
_entity.type
_entity.pdbx_description
1 polymer ?
#
loop_
_entity_poly.entity_id
_entity_poly.type
_entity_poly.pdbx_seq_one_letter_code
_entity_poly.pdbx_strand_id
1 'polypeptide(L)' 'MSLRFGEIPASLAPMELLLLADPSPSKVRSYLADSTCFAASLDGTVVASVSCGRSAKARMS' A
#
# COMPACT_ATOMS: atom_id res chain seq x y z
N MET A 1 20.16 -9.31 -6.47
CA MET A 1 19.54 -8.93 -5.20
C MET A 1 19.75 -7.46 -4.88
N SER A 2 19.02 -6.61 -5.60
CA SER A 2 18.83 -5.21 -5.24
C SER A 2 17.38 -5.02 -4.81
N LEU A 3 17.20 -4.51 -3.59
CA LEU A 3 15.89 -4.09 -3.10
C LEU A 3 15.64 -2.65 -3.55
N ARG A 4 14.52 -2.42 -4.22
CA ARG A 4 14.11 -1.09 -4.70
C ARG A 4 12.76 -0.72 -4.11
N PHE A 5 12.64 0.52 -3.68
CA PHE A 5 11.39 1.09 -3.22
C PHE A 5 10.92 2.14 -4.23
N GLY A 6 9.63 2.12 -4.52
CA GLY A 6 9.02 3.08 -5.43
C GLY A 6 7.56 3.32 -5.11
N GLU A 7 7.09 4.52 -5.43
CA GLU A 7 5.67 4.82 -5.46
C GLU A 7 5.02 4.05 -6.61
N ILE A 8 3.88 3.42 -6.34
CA ILE A 8 3.07 2.74 -7.32
C ILE A 8 1.61 3.23 -7.24
N PRO A 9 0.89 3.23 -8.37
CA PRO A 9 -0.56 3.40 -8.35
C PRO A 9 -1.22 2.35 -7.45
N ALA A 10 -2.27 2.74 -6.74
CA ALA A 10 -3.07 1.82 -5.93
C ALA A 10 -3.64 0.63 -6.73
N SER A 11 -3.87 0.82 -8.04
CA SER A 11 -4.29 -0.25 -8.96
C SER A 11 -3.22 -1.32 -9.21
N LEU A 12 -1.94 -0.99 -8.98
CA LEU A 12 -0.81 -1.93 -9.10
C LEU A 12 -0.41 -2.53 -7.74
N ALA A 13 -1.06 -2.12 -6.65
CA ALA A 13 -0.75 -2.65 -5.33
C ALA A 13 -1.26 -4.11 -5.22
N PRO A 14 -0.39 -5.08 -4.93
CA PRO A 14 -0.80 -6.47 -4.80
C PRO A 14 -1.72 -6.65 -3.59
N MET A 15 -3.00 -6.91 -3.88
CA MET A 15 -4.05 -7.08 -2.88
C MET A 15 -3.74 -8.22 -1.91
N GLU A 16 -3.16 -9.33 -2.40
CA GLU A 16 -2.79 -10.47 -1.56
C GLU A 16 -1.82 -10.07 -0.44
N LEU A 17 -0.82 -9.23 -0.73
CA LEU A 17 0.14 -8.76 0.28
C LEU A 17 -0.50 -7.80 1.28
N LEU A 18 -1.43 -6.96 0.83
CA LEU A 18 -2.16 -6.05 1.72
C LEU A 18 -3.13 -6.82 2.64
N LEU A 19 -3.72 -7.91 2.14
CA LEU A 19 -4.61 -8.77 2.92
C LEU A 19 -3.88 -9.55 4.02
N LEU A 20 -2.57 -9.77 3.87
CA LEU A 20 -1.75 -10.31 4.96
C LEU A 20 -1.68 -9.35 6.16
N ALA A 21 -1.79 -8.03 5.92
CA ALA A 21 -1.76 -7.01 6.97
C ALA A 21 -3.15 -6.65 7.51
N ASP A 22 -4.17 -6.57 6.64
CA ASP A 22 -5.57 -6.36 7.03
C ASP A 22 -6.47 -7.36 6.27
N PRO A 23 -7.09 -8.34 6.95
CA PRO A 23 -7.86 -9.40 6.30
C PRO A 23 -9.18 -8.91 5.69
N SER A 24 -9.55 -7.63 5.82
CA SER A 24 -10.79 -7.08 5.27
C SER A 24 -10.56 -6.41 3.90
N PRO A 25 -10.96 -7.04 2.77
CA PRO A 25 -10.75 -6.48 1.44
C PRO A 25 -11.45 -5.12 1.25
N SER A 26 -12.60 -4.93 1.90
CA SER A 26 -13.37 -3.69 1.86
C SER A 26 -12.61 -2.53 2.52
N LYS A 27 -11.95 -2.77 3.66
CA LYS A 27 -11.09 -1.77 4.32
C LYS A 27 -9.88 -1.47 3.46
N VAL A 28 -9.25 -2.51 2.92
CA VAL A 28 -8.08 -2.39 2.03
C VAL A 28 -8.38 -1.50 0.83
N ARG A 29 -9.49 -1.76 0.14
CA ARG A 29 -9.93 -0.91 -0.98
C ARG A 29 -10.25 0.52 -0.54
N SER A 30 -10.86 0.68 0.64
CA SER A 30 -11.23 2.00 1.16
C SER A 30 -10.02 2.88 1.42
N TYR A 31 -8.95 2.37 2.03
CA TYR A 31 -7.75 3.18 2.22
C TYR A 31 -6.91 3.27 0.94
N LEU A 32 -6.90 2.25 0.06
CA LEU A 32 -6.18 2.31 -1.20
C LEU A 32 -6.67 3.41 -2.15
N ALA A 33 -7.98 3.68 -2.18
CA ALA A 33 -8.59 4.63 -3.11
C ALA A 33 -8.01 6.06 -3.00
N ASP A 34 -7.64 6.50 -1.79
CA ASP A 34 -7.17 7.86 -1.51
C ASP A 34 -5.69 7.95 -1.07
N SER A 35 -4.99 6.81 -1.06
CA SER A 35 -3.63 6.68 -0.53
C SER A 35 -2.56 6.61 -1.62
N THR A 36 -1.37 7.08 -1.25
CA THR A 36 -0.16 6.80 -2.00
C THR A 36 0.37 5.41 -1.62
N CYS A 37 0.61 4.55 -2.60
CA CYS A 37 1.13 3.20 -2.34
C CYS A 37 2.63 3.15 -2.63
N PHE A 38 3.36 2.45 -1.77
CA PHE A 38 4.77 2.14 -1.99
C PHE A 38 4.95 0.64 -2.09
N ALA A 39 5.77 0.20 -3.03
CA ALA A 39 6.14 -1.19 -3.17
C ALA A 39 7.64 -1.37 -2.99
N ALA A 40 8.01 -2.45 -2.32
CA ALA A 40 9.36 -2.98 -2.31
C ALA A 40 9.45 -4.06 -3.38
N SER A 41 10.39 -3.92 -4.31
CA SER A 41 10.69 -4.90 -5.34
C SER A 41 12.08 -5.49 -5.14
N LEU A 42 12.18 -6.81 -5.16
CA LEU A 42 13.43 -7.54 -5.16
C LEU A 42 13.65 -8.11 -6.56
N ASP A 43 14.70 -7.65 -7.24
CA ASP A 43 15.03 -8.09 -8.60
C ASP A 43 13.84 -7.97 -9.60
N GLY A 44 12.97 -6.97 -9.40
CA GLY A 44 11.80 -6.69 -10.24
C GLY A 44 10.48 -7.31 -9.77
N THR A 45 10.51 -8.22 -8.78
CA THR A 45 9.31 -8.81 -8.19
C THR A 45 8.87 -8.03 -6.95
N VAL A 46 7.60 -7.61 -6.89
CA VAL A 46 7.06 -6.94 -5.70
C VAL A 46 6.92 -7.93 -4.56
N VAL A 47 7.66 -7.69 -3.47
CA VAL A 47 7.70 -8.55 -2.28
C VAL A 47 6.93 -7.95 -1.10
N ALA A 48 6.66 -6.65 -1.12
CA ALA A 48 5.85 -5.96 -0.12
C ALA A 48 5.18 -4.73 -0.73
N SER A 49 4.01 -4.38 -0.21
CA SER A 49 3.33 -3.12 -0.51
C SER A 49 2.79 -2.50 0.78
N VAL A 50 2.78 -1.17 0.83
CA VAL A 50 2.20 -0.40 1.92
C VAL A 50 1.43 0.77 1.35
N SER A 51 0.18 0.93 1.80
CA SER A 51 -0.61 2.13 1.53
C SER A 51 -0.34 3.16 2.63
N CYS A 52 0.19 4.31 2.26
CA CYS A 52 0.26 5.45 3.16
C CYS A 52 -1.02 6.26 3.00
N GLY A 53 -1.96 6.06 3.92
CA GLY A 53 -3.11 6.94 4.07
C GLY A 53 -2.65 8.38 4.19
N ARG A 54 -3.20 9.29 3.37
CA ARG A 54 -3.30 10.68 3.80
C ARG A 54 -4.12 10.64 5.08
N SER A 55 -3.47 10.73 6.24
CA SER A 55 -4.16 10.93 7.51
C SER A 55 -4.83 12.30 7.47
N ALA A 56 -5.99 12.38 6.83
CA ALA A 56 -6.88 13.53 6.91
C ALA A 56 -7.64 13.47 8.24
N LYS A 57 -6.92 13.79 9.32
CA LYS A 57 -7.39 14.62 10.44
C LYS A 57 -6.32 14.62 11.53
N ALA A 58 -5.46 15.63 11.51
CA ALA A 58 -5.12 16.29 12.76
C ALA A 58 -6.46 16.71 13.39
N ARG A 59 -6.88 15.97 14.42
CA ARG A 59 -8.02 16.32 15.25
C ARG A 59 -7.60 17.56 16.03
N MET A 60 -7.90 18.75 15.51
CA MET A 60 -7.94 19.96 16.32
C MET A 60 -9.11 19.77 17.29
N SER A 61 -8.78 19.54 18.56
CA SER A 61 -9.64 19.72 19.72
C SER A 61 -8.97 20.74 20.61
#